data_AF-A0A925MLD7-F1
#
_entry.id   AF-A0A925MLD7-F1
#
_cell.length_a   1.000
_cell.length_b   1.000
_cell.length_c   1.000
_cell.angle_alpha   90.00
_cell.angle_beta   90.00
_cell.angle_gamma   90.00
#
_symmetry.space_group_name_H-M   'P 1'
#
loop_
_entity.id
_entity.type
_entity.pdbx_description
1 polymer ?
#
loop_
_entity_poly.entity_id
_entity_poly.type
_entity_poly.pdbx_seq_one_letter_code
_entity_poly.pdbx_strand_id
1 'polypeptide(L)'
;MPQRNISPERQGAYTFGMILTIVGLLLFLSTFVSFISHFGDFTDFEGRSKSGMMRAFGGMICMAIGQFIMRVGRSGVAGSGLKLDPQEARRDLEPWSRMSGGMLKDTLDEAGIDLSGQSSEMPFDEQLRRLEALKRDGLLSDTEYAAAKTRILQNLGQ
;
A
#
# COMPACT_ATOMS: atom_id res chain seq x y z
N MET A 1 -18.13 -11.40 19.42
CA MET A 1 -17.08 -11.25 18.37
C MET A 1 -17.70 -11.65 17.04
N PRO A 2 -17.71 -10.78 16.02
CA PRO A 2 -18.33 -11.12 14.74
C PRO A 2 -17.47 -12.21 14.07
N GLN A 3 -18.02 -13.41 13.93
CA GLN A 3 -17.39 -14.48 13.16
C GLN A 3 -17.34 -14.03 11.69
N ARG A 4 -16.17 -13.60 11.24
CA ARG A 4 -15.89 -13.34 9.82
C ARG A 4 -16.00 -14.67 9.09
N ASN A 5 -17.18 -14.98 8.58
CA ASN A 5 -17.40 -16.10 7.67
C ASN A 5 -16.61 -15.84 6.39
N ILE A 6 -15.42 -16.42 6.33
CA ILE A 6 -14.60 -16.49 5.11
C ILE A 6 -15.44 -17.31 4.11
N SER A 7 -15.66 -16.79 2.90
CA SER A 7 -16.45 -17.56 1.93
C SER A 7 -15.77 -18.92 1.67
N PRO A 8 -16.53 -20.03 1.63
CA PRO A 8 -15.98 -21.38 1.52
C PRO A 8 -15.11 -21.55 0.26
N GLU A 9 -15.42 -20.82 -0.80
CA GLU A 9 -14.66 -20.76 -2.05
C GLU A 9 -13.25 -20.18 -1.86
N ARG A 10 -13.09 -19.15 -1.01
CA ARG A 10 -11.77 -18.55 -0.72
C ARG A 10 -10.90 -19.49 0.10
N GLN A 11 -11.50 -20.16 1.08
CA GLN A 11 -10.82 -21.16 1.88
C GLN A 11 -10.39 -22.37 1.05
N GLY A 12 -11.24 -22.81 0.11
CA GLY A 12 -10.93 -23.87 -0.85
C GLY A 12 -9.75 -23.53 -1.75
N ALA A 13 -9.76 -22.35 -2.39
CA ALA A 13 -8.66 -21.91 -3.24
C ALA A 13 -7.33 -21.77 -2.48
N TYR A 14 -7.36 -21.17 -1.28
CA TYR A 14 -6.17 -21.04 -0.44
C TYR A 14 -5.61 -22.41 -0.03
N THR A 15 -6.47 -23.33 0.42
CA THR A 15 -6.05 -24.68 0.84
C THR A 15 -5.51 -25.50 -0.34
N PHE A 16 -6.15 -25.40 -1.51
CA PHE A 16 -5.67 -26.04 -2.72
C PHE A 16 -4.31 -25.50 -3.17
N GLY A 17 -4.15 -24.16 -3.19
CA GLY A 17 -2.87 -23.52 -3.47
C GLY A 17 -1.77 -23.95 -2.47
N MET A 18 -2.14 -24.17 -1.20
CA MET A 18 -1.25 -24.71 -0.16
C MET A 18 -0.77 -26.12 -0.46
N ILE A 19 -1.71 -27.03 -0.75
CA ILE A 19 -1.37 -28.40 -1.11
C ILE A 19 -0.46 -28.40 -2.34
N LEU A 20 -0.79 -27.63 -3.37
CA LEU A 20 -0.02 -27.57 -4.61
C LEU A 20 1.40 -27.00 -4.39
N THR A 21 1.53 -25.98 -3.53
CA THR A 21 2.82 -25.40 -3.18
C THR A 21 3.69 -26.40 -2.41
N ILE A 22 3.10 -27.12 -1.45
CA ILE A 22 3.80 -28.16 -0.67
C ILE A 22 4.26 -29.29 -1.60
N VAL A 23 3.40 -29.75 -2.50
CA VAL A 23 3.76 -30.78 -3.48
C VAL A 23 4.89 -30.30 -4.40
N GLY A 24 4.80 -29.06 -4.91
CA GLY A 24 5.86 -28.47 -5.73
C GLY A 24 7.19 -28.36 -4.99
N LEU A 25 7.16 -27.97 -3.71
CA LEU A 25 8.34 -27.91 -2.86
C LEU A 25 8.96 -29.29 -2.64
N LEU A 26 8.16 -30.32 -2.37
CA LEU A 26 8.62 -31.69 -2.21
C LEU A 26 9.26 -32.23 -3.49
N LEU A 27 8.63 -31.97 -4.65
CA LEU A 27 9.20 -32.34 -5.96
C LEU A 27 10.53 -31.63 -6.21
N PHE A 28 10.62 -30.34 -5.90
CA PHE A 28 11.87 -29.58 -6.02
C PHE A 28 12.94 -30.13 -5.07
N LEU A 29 12.62 -30.37 -3.81
CA LEU A 29 13.57 -30.89 -2.81
C LEU A 29 14.06 -32.31 -3.16
N SER A 30 13.22 -33.12 -3.81
CA SER A 30 13.59 -34.46 -4.30
C SER A 30 14.78 -34.43 -5.28
N THR A 31 15.01 -33.31 -5.97
CA THR A 31 16.14 -33.15 -6.89
C THR A 31 17.47 -33.09 -6.15
N PHE A 32 17.52 -32.41 -4.99
CA PHE A 32 18.69 -32.35 -4.12
C PHE A 32 18.99 -33.71 -3.50
N VAL A 33 17.96 -34.42 -3.03
CA VAL A 33 18.12 -35.79 -2.53
C VAL A 33 18.70 -36.70 -3.60
N SER A 34 18.17 -36.62 -4.83
CA SER A 34 18.67 -37.41 -5.97
C SER A 34 20.11 -37.04 -6.33
N PHE A 35 20.47 -35.76 -6.26
CA PHE A 35 21.83 -35.28 -6.53
C PHE A 35 22.83 -35.78 -5.48
N ILE A 36 22.48 -35.68 -4.19
CA ILE A 36 23.32 -36.15 -3.08
C ILE A 36 23.52 -37.67 -3.14
N SER A 37 22.45 -38.44 -3.36
CA SER A 37 22.54 -39.91 -3.41
C SER A 37 23.39 -40.45 -4.55
N HIS A 38 23.59 -39.67 -5.61
CA HIS A 38 24.38 -40.07 -6.78
C HIS A 38 25.64 -39.22 -6.95
N PHE A 39 26.04 -38.47 -5.91
CA PHE A 39 27.20 -37.59 -5.97
C PHE A 39 28.47 -38.43 -6.16
N GLY A 40 29.13 -38.27 -7.31
CA GLY A 40 30.33 -39.03 -7.69
C GLY A 40 30.08 -40.25 -8.58
N ASP A 41 28.83 -40.61 -8.88
CA ASP A 41 28.49 -41.66 -9.86
C ASP A 41 28.04 -41.06 -11.20
N PHE A 42 28.91 -41.19 -12.21
CA PHE A 42 28.73 -40.62 -13.56
C PHE A 42 28.19 -41.62 -14.59
N THR A 43 27.86 -42.84 -14.19
CA THR A 43 27.52 -43.95 -15.11
C THR A 43 26.26 -43.67 -15.93
N ASP A 44 25.33 -42.86 -15.41
CA ASP A 44 24.08 -42.43 -16.08
C ASP A 44 23.80 -40.94 -15.82
N PHE A 45 24.83 -40.11 -16.04
CA PHE A 45 24.75 -38.68 -15.73
C PHE A 45 23.66 -37.95 -16.55
N GLU A 46 23.51 -38.27 -17.84
CA GLU A 46 22.55 -37.62 -18.73
C GLU A 46 21.10 -37.93 -18.34
N GLY A 47 20.76 -39.19 -18.12
CA GLY A 47 19.42 -39.63 -17.74
C GLY A 47 18.98 -39.04 -16.40
N ARG A 48 19.89 -39.08 -15.41
CA ARG A 48 19.66 -38.50 -14.07
C ARG A 48 19.55 -36.98 -14.11
N SER A 49 20.39 -36.30 -14.89
CA SER A 49 20.33 -34.83 -15.03
C SER A 49 19.03 -34.39 -15.68
N LYS A 50 18.58 -35.05 -16.75
CA LYS A 50 17.30 -34.74 -17.41
C LYS A 50 16.11 -34.95 -16.46
N SER A 51 16.10 -36.05 -15.71
CA SER A 51 15.06 -36.34 -14.71
C SER A 51 15.06 -35.34 -13.54
N GLY A 52 16.25 -34.97 -13.05
CA GLY A 52 16.41 -33.95 -12.01
C GLY A 52 15.94 -32.57 -12.48
N MET A 53 16.32 -32.19 -13.70
CA MET A 53 15.90 -30.93 -14.32
C MET A 53 14.38 -30.87 -14.52
N MET A 54 13.76 -31.94 -15.02
CA MET A 54 12.31 -32.03 -15.18
C MET A 54 11.57 -31.88 -13.84
N ARG A 55 12.05 -32.55 -12.79
CA ARG A 55 11.49 -32.43 -11.43
C ARG A 55 11.70 -31.05 -10.83
N ALA A 56 12.84 -30.41 -11.08
CA ALA A 56 13.14 -29.06 -10.60
C ALA A 56 12.21 -28.03 -11.25
N PHE A 57 12.12 -28.02 -12.58
CA PHE A 57 11.24 -27.11 -13.30
C PHE A 57 9.76 -27.40 -13.02
N GLY A 58 9.36 -28.67 -12.99
CA GLY A 58 7.99 -29.06 -12.63
C GLY A 58 7.61 -28.61 -11.21
N GLY A 59 8.52 -28.78 -10.24
CA GLY A 59 8.35 -28.32 -8.87
C GLY A 59 8.23 -26.79 -8.79
N MET A 60 9.11 -26.06 -9.48
CA MET A 60 9.09 -24.59 -9.56
C MET A 60 7.78 -24.06 -10.15
N ILE A 61 7.30 -24.67 -11.24
CA ILE A 61 6.04 -24.29 -11.89
C ILE A 61 4.86 -24.57 -10.94
N CYS A 62 4.81 -25.74 -10.30
CA CYS A 62 3.77 -26.06 -9.32
C CYS A 62 3.76 -25.08 -8.15
N MET A 63 4.93 -24.70 -7.63
CA MET A 63 5.04 -23.68 -6.59
C MET A 63 4.55 -22.32 -7.08
N ALA A 64 4.92 -21.88 -8.29
CA ALA A 64 4.46 -20.61 -8.85
C ALA A 64 2.94 -20.57 -9.02
N ILE A 65 2.34 -21.64 -9.55
CA ILE A 65 0.89 -21.76 -9.70
C ILE A 65 0.20 -21.81 -8.33
N GLY A 66 0.73 -22.59 -7.38
CA GLY A 66 0.18 -22.68 -6.03
C GLY A 66 0.18 -21.34 -5.30
N GLN A 67 1.28 -20.59 -5.40
CA GLN A 67 1.40 -19.23 -4.86
C GLN A 67 0.44 -18.25 -5.53
N PHE A 68 0.26 -18.34 -6.85
CA PHE A 68 -0.69 -17.52 -7.57
C PHE A 68 -2.13 -17.78 -7.09
N ILE A 69 -2.54 -19.05 -6.99
CA ILE A 69 -3.87 -19.45 -6.51
C ILE A 69 -4.08 -18.98 -5.07
N MET A 70 -3.10 -19.16 -4.18
CA MET A 70 -3.17 -18.64 -2.82
C MET A 70 -3.36 -17.13 -2.77
N ARG A 71 -2.62 -16.39 -3.61
CA ARG A 71 -2.70 -14.93 -3.66
C ARG A 71 -4.09 -14.47 -4.06
N VAL A 72 -4.71 -15.14 -5.03
CA VAL A 72 -6.10 -14.90 -5.43
C VAL A 72 -7.07 -15.28 -4.31
N GLY A 73 -6.88 -16.42 -3.64
CA GLY A 73 -7.73 -16.85 -2.51
C GLY A 73 -7.68 -15.91 -1.31
N ARG A 74 -6.49 -15.40 -0.96
CA ARG A 74 -6.26 -14.48 0.18
C ARG A 74 -6.86 -13.10 -0.08
N SER A 75 -6.59 -12.52 -1.25
CA SER A 75 -7.11 -11.21 -1.65
C SER A 75 -8.60 -11.24 -2.01
N GLY A 76 -9.16 -12.43 -2.29
CA GLY A 76 -10.46 -12.56 -2.93
C GLY A 76 -10.42 -12.07 -4.38
N VAL A 77 -11.41 -12.45 -5.19
CA VAL A 77 -11.53 -12.02 -6.60
C VAL A 77 -11.57 -10.49 -6.71
N ALA A 78 -12.09 -9.81 -5.68
CA ALA A 78 -12.12 -8.36 -5.56
C ALA A 78 -10.73 -7.74 -5.29
N GLY A 79 -9.89 -8.36 -4.47
CA GLY A 79 -8.53 -7.87 -4.19
C GLY A 79 -7.46 -8.33 -5.19
N SER A 80 -7.75 -9.31 -6.05
CA SER A 80 -6.86 -9.71 -7.15
C SER A 80 -7.00 -8.86 -8.42
N GLY A 81 -7.91 -7.87 -8.40
CA GLY A 81 -8.19 -7.00 -9.54
C GLY A 81 -9.08 -7.63 -10.62
N LEU A 82 -9.58 -8.86 -10.41
CA LEU A 82 -10.47 -9.54 -11.39
C LEU A 82 -11.93 -9.04 -11.31
N LYS A 83 -12.38 -8.56 -10.15
CA LYS A 83 -13.74 -8.03 -9.96
C LYS A 83 -13.69 -6.79 -9.08
N LEU A 84 -13.34 -5.63 -9.66
CA LEU A 84 -13.53 -4.36 -8.96
C LEU A 84 -15.02 -4.05 -8.89
N ASP A 85 -15.61 -4.20 -7.71
CA ASP A 85 -16.79 -3.40 -7.36
C ASP A 85 -16.34 -2.21 -6.50
N PRO A 86 -16.12 -1.03 -7.10
CA PRO A 86 -15.57 0.13 -6.42
C PRO A 86 -16.50 0.71 -5.34
N GLN A 87 -17.77 0.32 -5.28
CA GLN A 87 -18.69 0.78 -4.24
C GLN A 87 -18.51 0.02 -2.92
N GLU A 88 -18.26 -1.28 -2.98
CA GLU A 88 -18.08 -2.12 -1.79
C GLU A 88 -16.76 -1.79 -1.07
N ALA A 89 -15.70 -1.53 -1.83
CA ALA A 89 -14.42 -1.07 -1.28
C ALA A 89 -14.52 0.29 -0.56
N ARG A 90 -15.40 1.20 -1.00
CA ARG A 90 -15.63 2.49 -0.32
C ARG A 90 -16.34 2.32 1.02
N ARG A 91 -17.34 1.43 1.09
CA ARG A 91 -18.10 1.17 2.32
C ARG A 91 -17.25 0.52 3.41
N ASP A 92 -16.32 -0.35 3.03
CA ASP A 92 -15.40 -1.02 3.97
C ASP A 92 -14.25 -0.11 4.46
N LEU A 93 -13.91 0.94 3.71
CA LEU A 93 -12.87 1.91 4.07
C LEU A 93 -13.38 3.06 4.95
N GLU A 94 -14.69 3.32 5.00
CA GLU A 94 -15.28 4.40 5.81
C GLU A 94 -14.92 4.34 7.31
N PRO A 95 -14.97 3.17 7.99
CA PRO A 95 -14.61 3.10 9.40
C PRO A 95 -13.13 3.36 9.67
N TRP A 96 -12.25 2.91 8.76
CA TRP A 96 -10.80 3.05 8.88
C TRP A 96 -10.32 4.48 8.59
N SER A 97 -10.91 5.13 7.60
CA SER A 97 -10.72 6.56 7.34
C SER A 97 -11.04 7.38 8.60
N ARG A 98 -12.18 7.09 9.25
CA ARG A 98 -12.61 7.79 10.46
C ARG A 98 -11.72 7.53 11.68
N MET A 99 -11.23 6.29 11.86
CA MET A 99 -10.28 5.96 12.93
C MET A 99 -8.89 6.58 12.70
N SER A 100 -8.39 6.58 11.46
CA SER A 100 -7.09 7.18 11.13
C SER A 100 -7.08 8.69 11.34
N GLY A 101 -8.18 9.39 11.03
CA GLY A 101 -8.33 10.82 11.27
C GLY A 101 -8.43 11.18 12.76
N GLY A 102 -9.01 10.30 13.59
CA GLY A 102 -9.03 10.47 15.04
C GLY A 102 -7.64 10.37 15.64
N MET A 103 -6.90 9.30 15.32
CA MET A 103 -5.55 9.08 15.84
C MET A 103 -4.55 10.16 15.37
N LEU A 104 -4.72 10.69 14.16
CA LEU A 104 -3.89 11.79 13.66
C LEU A 104 -4.17 13.10 14.39
N LYS A 105 -5.43 13.40 14.71
CA LYS A 105 -5.80 14.56 15.54
C LYS A 105 -5.27 14.42 16.96
N ASP A 106 -5.44 13.25 17.57
CA ASP A 106 -4.97 12.98 18.94
C ASP A 106 -3.44 13.15 19.06
N THR A 107 -2.68 12.73 18.04
CA THR A 107 -1.21 12.88 18.02
C THR A 107 -0.76 14.32 17.76
N LEU A 108 -1.52 15.09 16.99
CA LEU A 108 -1.24 16.51 16.75
C LEU A 108 -1.57 17.37 17.98
N ASP A 109 -2.69 17.07 18.65
CA ASP A 109 -3.08 17.72 19.91
C ASP A 109 -2.06 17.44 21.02
N GLU A 110 -1.57 16.19 21.14
CA GLU A 110 -0.52 15.82 22.10
C GLU A 110 0.84 16.51 21.79
N ALA A 111 1.12 16.77 20.51
CA ALA A 111 2.29 17.53 20.09
C ALA A 111 2.13 19.06 20.27
N GLY A 112 0.97 19.52 20.77
CA GLY A 112 0.64 20.94 20.93
C GLY A 112 0.40 21.68 19.61
N ILE A 113 0.15 20.94 18.52
CA ILE A 113 -0.09 21.48 17.18
C ILE A 113 -1.60 21.52 16.94
N ASP A 114 -2.23 22.61 17.39
CA ASP A 114 -3.65 22.85 17.15
C ASP A 114 -3.87 23.33 15.70
N LEU A 115 -4.24 22.40 14.81
CA LEU A 115 -4.59 22.71 13.43
C LEU A 115 -5.99 23.34 13.29
N SER A 116 -6.75 23.48 14.38
CA SER A 116 -8.09 24.09 14.33
C SER A 116 -8.06 25.62 14.22
N GLY A 117 -6.92 26.25 14.45
CA GLY A 117 -6.76 27.72 14.43
C GLY A 117 -6.45 28.35 13.06
N GLN A 118 -6.13 27.56 12.03
CA GLN A 118 -5.52 28.10 10.79
C GLN A 118 -6.49 28.40 9.65
N SER A 119 -7.76 28.67 9.97
CA SER A 119 -8.71 29.34 9.07
C SER A 119 -9.36 30.56 9.73
N SER A 120 -8.63 31.25 10.60
CA SER A 120 -9.02 32.58 11.06
C SER A 120 -8.38 33.61 10.13
N GLU A 121 -9.22 34.39 9.43
CA GLU A 121 -8.80 35.58 8.69
C GLU A 121 -7.79 36.37 9.55
N MET A 122 -6.58 36.58 9.04
CA MET A 122 -5.57 37.34 9.77
C MET A 122 -6.15 38.74 10.08
N PRO A 123 -6.05 39.25 11.32
CA PRO A 123 -6.51 40.59 11.66
C PRO A 123 -5.89 41.62 10.72
N PHE A 124 -6.68 42.62 10.31
CA PHE A 124 -6.28 43.65 9.34
C PHE A 124 -4.91 44.29 9.65
N ASP A 125 -4.66 44.60 10.92
CA ASP A 125 -3.40 45.21 11.38
C ASP A 125 -2.20 44.30 11.14
N GLU A 126 -2.38 42.97 11.28
CA GLU A 126 -1.33 41.98 11.05
C GLU A 126 -1.03 41.82 9.56
N GLN A 127 -2.04 41.93 8.69
CA GLN A 127 -1.86 41.92 7.24
C GLN A 127 -1.05 43.13 6.78
N LEU A 128 -1.34 44.32 7.31
CA LEU A 128 -0.58 45.54 7.01
C LEU A 128 0.87 45.44 7.51
N ARG A 129 1.08 44.92 8.72
CA ARG A 129 2.41 44.75 9.30
C ARG A 129 3.29 43.80 8.48
N ARG A 130 2.72 42.69 7.99
CA ARG A 130 3.43 41.75 7.12
C ARG A 130 3.69 42.33 5.73
N LEU A 131 2.73 43.08 5.16
CA LEU A 131 2.92 43.76 3.88
C LEU A 131 4.08 44.76 3.93
N GLU A 132 4.20 45.49 5.04
CA GLU A 132 5.28 46.46 5.26
C GLU A 132 6.63 45.76 5.48
N ALA A 133 6.66 44.63 6.18
CA ALA A 133 7.85 43.80 6.30
C ALA A 133 8.35 43.30 4.94
N LEU A 134 7.44 42.83 4.07
CA LEU A 134 7.79 42.35 2.73
C LEU A 134 8.32 43.48 1.82
N LYS A 135 7.81 44.71 1.97
CA LYS A 135 8.37 45.88 1.29
C LYS A 135 9.78 46.19 1.81
N ARG A 136 9.97 46.20 3.13
CA ARG A 136 11.26 46.49 3.76
C ARG A 136 12.33 45.48 3.37
N ASP A 137 11.95 44.22 3.21
CA ASP A 137 12.85 43.14 2.80
C ASP A 137 13.10 43.13 1.27
N GLY A 138 12.55 44.10 0.53
CA GLY A 138 12.76 44.26 -0.92
C GLY A 138 12.03 43.22 -1.77
N LEU A 139 11.13 42.44 -1.19
CA LEU A 139 10.38 41.38 -1.85
C LEU A 139 9.15 41.89 -2.61
N LEU A 140 8.67 43.10 -2.26
CA LEU A 140 7.65 43.81 -3.02
C LEU A 140 8.21 45.09 -3.63
N SER A 141 7.92 45.31 -4.90
CA SER A 141 8.14 46.62 -5.52
C SER A 141 7.15 47.66 -5.00
N ASP A 142 7.49 48.95 -5.08
CA ASP A 142 6.64 50.04 -4.57
C ASP A 142 5.25 50.07 -5.20
N THR A 143 5.15 49.67 -6.47
CA THR A 143 3.89 49.61 -7.22
C THR A 143 3.00 48.46 -6.77
N GLU A 144 3.60 47.29 -6.51
CA GLU A 144 2.90 46.11 -5.99
C GLU A 144 2.43 46.33 -4.55
N TYR A 145 3.23 47.01 -3.73
CA TYR A 145 2.86 47.36 -2.35
C TYR A 145 1.64 48.28 -2.32
N ALA A 146 1.63 49.32 -3.16
CA ALA A 146 0.51 50.25 -3.24
C ALA A 146 -0.79 49.54 -3.65
N ALA A 147 -0.73 48.68 -4.69
CA ALA A 147 -1.89 47.92 -5.15
C ALA A 147 -2.42 46.94 -4.08
N ALA A 148 -1.53 46.23 -3.39
CA ALA A 148 -1.90 45.30 -2.33
C ALA A 148 -2.50 46.02 -1.11
N LYS A 149 -1.92 47.14 -0.70
CA LYS A 149 -2.45 47.97 0.40
C LYS A 149 -3.86 48.48 0.11
N THR A 150 -4.12 48.94 -1.13
CA THR A 150 -5.46 49.41 -1.51
C THR A 150 -6.50 48.30 -1.49
N ARG A 151 -6.16 47.07 -1.90
CA ARG A 151 -7.08 45.92 -1.83
C ARG A 151 -7.43 45.57 -0.38
N ILE A 152 -6.44 45.57 0.51
CA ILE A 152 -6.64 45.31 1.94
C ILE A 152 -7.53 46.40 2.56
N LEU A 153 -7.34 47.67 2.18
CA LEU A 153 -8.16 48.79 2.65
C LEU A 153 -9.60 48.76 2.12
N GLN A 154 -9.82 48.30 0.89
CA GLN A 154 -11.16 48.15 0.31
C GLN A 154 -11.97 47.05 1.00
N ASN A 155 -11.32 45.95 1.39
CA ASN A 155 -11.97 44.85 2.11
C ASN A 155 -12.37 45.22 3.55
N LEU A 156 -11.84 46.31 4.13
CA LEU A 156 -12.22 46.81 5.46
C LEU A 156 -13.47 47.72 5.40
N GLY A 157 -13.78 48.28 4.23
CA GLY A 157 -14.89 49.22 4.03
C GLY A 157 -16.23 48.56 3.69
N GLN A 158 -16.30 47.23 3.64
CA GLN A 158 -17.52 46.43 3.48
C GLN A 158 -17.84 45.68 4.77
#